data_AF-A0A2W4WQ58-F1
#
_entry.id   AF-A0A2W4WQ58-F1
#
_cell.length_a   1.000
_cell.length_b   1.000
_cell.length_c   1.000
_cell.angle_alpha   90.00
_cell.angle_beta   90.00
_cell.angle_gamma   90.00
#
_symmetry.space_group_name_H-M   'P 1'
#
loop_
_entity.id
_entity.type
_entity.pdbx_description
1 polymer ?
#
loop_
_entity_poly.entity_id
_entity_poly.type
_entity_poly.pdbx_seq_one_letter_code
_entity_poly.pdbx_strand_id
1 'polypeptide(L)'
;MNYGIGFVIIHLLGFTIATKQPAMTAARIAAAIDAANGRLSSADRVADLITQVARTQFISIWGNVLPAFATATVVAVGLTFLLGEPPVAIEKGEKMLLELNPLLSAALPHAAIAGVFLFLAGVIAGYYDNLSIYHRIPDRIRKVPWLRKRLGVVRANKLADYLSKNTGALAGNFFFGCMLGSAGFIGLILGLPIDIRHITFAAANMAYGIQAHEFMLSGFEVAIAAVGVFLIGMVNLGVSFSLAFFTALRARGVRRLESLSLAGRIFKRFFKSPGEFFYPPKEAGAAVSNAVSPAKTESK
;
A
#
# COMPACT_ATOMS: atom_id res chain seq x y z
N MET A 1 -12.99 6.18 -14.23
CA MET A 1 -11.96 6.18 -15.29
C MET A 1 -10.85 7.21 -15.04
N ASN A 2 -11.18 8.46 -14.68
CA ASN A 2 -10.19 9.52 -14.39
C ASN A 2 -9.18 9.16 -13.27
N TYR A 3 -9.65 8.56 -12.17
CA TYR A 3 -8.78 8.11 -11.08
C TYR A 3 -7.81 6.99 -11.49
N GLY A 4 -8.27 5.97 -12.24
CA GLY A 4 -7.43 4.87 -12.71
C GLY A 4 -6.29 5.35 -13.63
N ILE A 5 -6.56 6.33 -14.50
CA ILE A 5 -5.53 6.95 -15.35
C ILE A 5 -4.54 7.75 -14.50
N GLY A 6 -4.99 8.49 -13.49
CA GLY A 6 -4.10 9.20 -12.56
C GLY A 6 -3.12 8.28 -11.83
N PHE A 7 -3.60 7.14 -11.30
CA PHE A 7 -2.75 6.13 -10.67
C PHE A 7 -1.73 5.51 -11.64
N VAL A 8 -2.11 5.34 -12.91
CA VAL A 8 -1.21 4.88 -13.97
C VAL A 8 -0.16 5.95 -14.31
N ILE A 9 -0.55 7.22 -14.43
CA ILE A 9 0.37 8.33 -14.72
C ILE A 9 1.42 8.48 -13.61
N ILE A 10 1.00 8.47 -12.34
CA ILE A 10 1.92 8.55 -11.20
C ILE A 10 2.95 7.41 -11.26
N HIS A 11 2.50 6.17 -11.54
CA HIS A 11 3.39 5.03 -11.70
C HIS A 11 4.32 5.11 -12.92
N LEU A 12 3.83 5.66 -14.04
CA LEU A 12 4.61 5.88 -15.27
C LEU A 12 5.66 6.98 -15.11
N LEU A 13 5.40 7.99 -14.27
CA LEU A 13 6.35 9.06 -13.94
C LEU A 13 7.46 8.59 -12.97
N GLY A 14 7.48 7.31 -12.57
CA GLY A 14 8.48 6.76 -11.66
C GLY A 14 8.20 7.04 -10.18
N PHE A 15 7.07 7.70 -9.86
CA PHE A 15 6.63 7.83 -8.48
C PHE A 15 6.15 6.48 -7.97
N THR A 16 6.79 6.00 -6.90
CA THR A 16 6.50 4.68 -6.35
C THR A 16 5.26 4.75 -5.46
N ILE A 17 4.09 4.47 -6.05
CA ILE A 17 2.92 4.13 -5.25
C ILE A 17 3.14 2.72 -4.70
N ALA A 18 3.40 2.63 -3.42
CA ALA A 18 3.76 1.39 -2.76
C ALA A 18 2.53 0.55 -2.43
N THR A 19 1.83 0.10 -3.46
CA THR A 19 0.60 -0.70 -3.37
C THR A 19 0.86 -2.21 -3.39
N LYS A 20 2.06 -2.64 -3.82
CA LYS A 20 2.41 -4.07 -3.93
C LYS A 20 2.79 -4.72 -2.60
N GLN A 21 3.30 -3.93 -1.67
CA GLN A 21 4.15 -4.47 -0.60
C GLN A 21 3.39 -5.18 0.54
N PRO A 22 2.16 -4.80 0.96
CA PRO A 22 1.48 -5.52 2.04
C PRO A 22 1.07 -6.94 1.63
N ALA A 23 0.43 -7.09 0.46
CA ALA A 23 -0.12 -8.35 0.00
C ALA A 23 0.97 -9.35 -0.45
N MET A 24 1.97 -8.86 -1.19
CA MET A 24 3.09 -9.70 -1.66
C MET A 24 3.95 -10.19 -0.50
N THR A 25 4.09 -9.38 0.55
CA THR A 25 4.82 -9.85 1.73
C THR A 25 4.03 -10.92 2.47
N ALA A 26 2.74 -10.73 2.71
CA ALA A 26 1.93 -11.73 3.37
C ALA A 26 2.06 -13.13 2.71
N ALA A 27 2.15 -13.17 1.37
CA ALA A 27 2.42 -14.38 0.60
C ALA A 27 3.83 -14.97 0.83
N ARG A 28 4.87 -14.13 0.93
CA ARG A 28 6.25 -14.57 1.26
C ARG A 28 6.37 -15.09 2.68
N ILE A 29 5.67 -14.47 3.63
CA ILE A 29 5.63 -14.89 5.03
C ILE A 29 4.96 -16.25 5.15
N ALA A 30 3.83 -16.44 4.47
CA ALA A 30 3.18 -17.73 4.37
C ALA A 30 4.11 -18.79 3.73
N ALA A 31 4.93 -18.42 2.75
CA ALA A 31 5.93 -19.31 2.15
C ALA A 31 7.01 -19.78 3.11
N ALA A 32 7.51 -18.87 3.95
CA ALA A 32 8.51 -19.19 4.95
C ALA A 32 7.97 -20.12 6.04
N ILE A 33 6.67 -20.04 6.37
CA ILE A 33 5.99 -20.93 7.33
C ILE A 33 5.92 -22.36 6.81
N ASP A 34 5.51 -22.49 5.55
CA ASP A 34 5.30 -23.75 4.86
C ASP A 34 6.60 -24.54 4.68
N ALA A 35 7.68 -23.86 4.27
CA ALA A 35 9.01 -24.45 4.15
C ALA A 35 9.59 -24.98 5.48
N ALA A 36 9.02 -24.57 6.63
CA ALA A 36 9.51 -24.93 7.95
C ALA A 36 8.64 -25.98 8.68
N ASN A 37 7.70 -26.64 7.99
CA ASN A 37 6.88 -27.75 8.50
C ASN A 37 6.21 -27.47 9.87
N GLY A 38 5.80 -26.22 10.13
CA GLY A 38 5.03 -25.87 11.32
C GLY A 38 5.77 -25.90 12.67
N ARG A 39 7.11 -26.01 12.70
CA ARG A 39 7.87 -25.97 13.97
C ARG A 39 7.92 -24.56 14.58
N LEU A 40 7.86 -24.44 15.92
CA LEU A 40 7.80 -23.16 16.64
C LEU A 40 8.96 -22.17 16.32
N SER A 41 10.13 -22.64 15.87
CA SER A 41 11.24 -21.77 15.41
C SER A 41 10.94 -21.00 14.11
N SER A 42 9.76 -21.21 13.54
CA SER A 42 9.22 -20.50 12.37
C SER A 42 8.36 -19.32 12.78
N ALA A 43 7.77 -19.32 13.99
CA ALA A 43 6.89 -18.25 14.45
C ALA A 43 7.67 -16.96 14.74
N ASP A 44 8.88 -17.06 15.30
CA ASP A 44 9.76 -15.91 15.52
C ASP A 44 10.29 -15.35 14.21
N ARG A 45 10.71 -16.21 13.26
CA ARG A 45 11.09 -15.79 11.90
C ARG A 45 9.95 -15.11 11.14
N VAL A 46 8.73 -15.62 11.27
CA VAL A 46 7.53 -14.99 10.72
C VAL A 46 7.29 -13.64 11.34
N ALA A 47 7.37 -13.54 12.66
CA ALA A 47 7.22 -12.28 13.35
C ALA A 47 8.30 -11.28 12.90
N ASP A 48 9.56 -11.69 12.74
CA ASP A 48 10.64 -10.83 12.25
C ASP A 48 10.39 -10.37 10.80
N LEU A 49 9.90 -11.24 9.92
CA LEU A 49 9.48 -10.85 8.57
C LEU A 49 8.30 -9.85 8.60
N ILE A 50 7.31 -10.06 9.47
CA ILE A 50 6.20 -9.11 9.65
C ILE A 50 6.72 -7.77 10.13
N THR A 51 7.65 -7.75 11.08
CA THR A 51 8.28 -6.54 11.61
C THR A 51 9.06 -5.78 10.53
N GLN A 52 9.87 -6.48 9.72
CA GLN A 52 10.58 -5.87 8.58
C GLN A 52 9.61 -5.24 7.57
N VAL A 53 8.45 -5.86 7.41
CA VAL A 53 7.48 -5.46 6.40
C VAL A 53 6.59 -4.34 6.88
N ALA A 54 6.20 -4.37 8.15
CA ALA A 54 5.55 -3.26 8.81
C ALA A 54 6.41 -1.99 8.69
N ARG A 55 7.74 -2.10 8.91
CA ARG A 55 8.67 -0.98 8.73
C ARG A 55 8.69 -0.48 7.29
N THR A 56 8.80 -1.40 6.33
CA THR A 56 8.82 -1.05 4.91
C THR A 56 7.49 -0.39 4.50
N GLN A 57 6.35 -0.90 4.97
CA GLN A 57 5.03 -0.30 4.74
C GLN A 57 4.92 1.07 5.37
N PHE A 58 5.41 1.24 6.59
CA PHE A 58 5.35 2.50 7.31
C PHE A 58 6.09 3.60 6.53
N ILE A 59 7.32 3.32 6.09
CA ILE A 59 8.11 4.25 5.25
C ILE A 59 7.38 4.53 3.93
N SER A 60 6.83 3.49 3.30
CA SER A 60 6.09 3.61 2.04
C SER A 60 4.83 4.49 2.17
N ILE A 61 4.11 4.40 3.29
CA ILE A 61 2.91 5.19 3.54
C ILE A 61 3.30 6.65 3.72
N TRP A 62 4.25 6.95 4.60
CA TRP A 62 4.69 8.33 4.81
C TRP A 62 5.29 8.95 3.55
N GLY A 63 6.01 8.15 2.76
CA GLY A 63 6.51 8.54 1.44
C GLY A 63 5.43 8.83 0.39
N ASN A 64 4.17 8.44 0.61
CA ASN A 64 3.03 8.80 -0.23
C ASN A 64 2.15 9.89 0.41
N VAL A 65 2.01 9.87 1.74
CA VAL A 65 1.15 10.77 2.51
C VAL A 65 1.71 12.17 2.59
N LEU A 66 3.00 12.34 2.89
CA LEU A 66 3.60 13.67 2.98
C LEU A 66 3.58 14.38 1.62
N PRO A 67 3.96 13.75 0.50
CA PRO A 67 3.84 14.39 -0.80
C PRO A 67 2.39 14.65 -1.21
N ALA A 68 1.44 13.77 -0.86
CA ALA A 68 0.03 14.01 -1.14
C ALA A 68 -0.50 15.24 -0.39
N PHE A 69 -0.20 15.36 0.90
CA PHE A 69 -0.54 16.54 1.70
C PHE A 69 0.12 17.79 1.12
N ALA A 70 1.45 17.78 0.92
CA ALA A 70 2.20 18.93 0.43
C ALA A 70 1.73 19.38 -0.96
N THR A 71 1.49 18.43 -1.87
CA THR A 71 1.00 18.75 -3.22
C THR A 71 -0.40 19.35 -3.16
N ALA A 72 -1.30 18.80 -2.33
CA ALA A 72 -2.63 19.36 -2.14
C ALA A 72 -2.56 20.78 -1.55
N THR A 73 -1.71 21.04 -0.56
CA THR A 73 -1.49 22.38 -0.01
C THR A 73 -0.97 23.36 -1.07
N VAL A 74 0.08 22.98 -1.83
CA VAL A 74 0.65 23.84 -2.88
C VAL A 74 -0.38 24.15 -3.96
N VAL A 75 -1.15 23.15 -4.39
CA VAL A 75 -2.23 23.35 -5.37
C VAL A 75 -3.31 24.25 -4.80
N ALA A 76 -3.74 24.03 -3.56
CA ALA A 76 -4.81 24.81 -2.94
C ALA A 76 -4.41 26.29 -2.77
N VAL A 77 -3.22 26.55 -2.21
CA VAL A 77 -2.65 27.91 -2.05
C VAL A 77 -2.44 28.56 -3.42
N GLY A 78 -1.87 27.84 -4.39
CA GLY A 78 -1.63 28.36 -5.73
C GLY A 78 -2.91 28.75 -6.44
N LEU A 79 -3.98 27.95 -6.30
CA LEU A 79 -5.30 28.28 -6.83
C LEU A 79 -5.93 29.46 -6.10
N THR A 80 -5.79 29.55 -4.78
CA THR A 80 -6.25 30.73 -4.02
C THR A 80 -5.59 32.01 -4.51
N PHE A 81 -4.27 31.98 -4.77
CA PHE A 81 -3.56 33.13 -5.30
C PHE A 81 -4.04 33.54 -6.70
N LEU A 82 -4.40 32.56 -7.55
CA LEU A 82 -4.88 32.82 -8.91
C LEU A 82 -6.34 33.27 -8.98
N LEU A 83 -7.19 32.73 -8.11
CA LEU A 83 -8.64 32.95 -8.12
C LEU A 83 -9.06 34.09 -7.18
N GLY A 84 -8.21 34.46 -6.21
CA GLY A 84 -8.53 35.45 -5.17
C GLY A 84 -9.34 34.88 -4.00
N GLU A 85 -9.83 33.64 -4.10
CA GLU A 85 -10.60 32.96 -3.07
C GLU A 85 -10.20 31.47 -2.94
N PRO A 86 -10.42 30.82 -1.78
CA PRO A 86 -10.15 29.39 -1.60
C PRO A 86 -10.86 28.53 -2.66
N PRO A 87 -10.16 27.56 -3.31
CA PRO A 87 -10.77 26.69 -4.33
C PRO A 87 -11.81 25.71 -3.76
N VAL A 88 -11.88 25.61 -2.43
CA VAL A 88 -12.82 24.78 -1.69
C VAL A 88 -13.60 25.69 -0.76
N ALA A 89 -14.92 25.75 -0.94
CA ALA A 89 -15.81 26.48 -0.05
C ALA A 89 -15.72 25.97 1.40
N ILE A 90 -15.94 26.87 2.35
CA ILE A 90 -15.75 26.58 3.78
C ILE A 90 -16.61 25.40 4.25
N GLU A 91 -17.86 25.29 3.80
CA GLU A 91 -18.77 24.19 4.18
C GLU A 91 -18.26 22.83 3.68
N LYS A 92 -17.63 22.84 2.49
CA LYS A 92 -16.99 21.64 1.94
C LYS A 92 -15.70 21.29 2.68
N GLY A 93 -14.94 22.30 3.10
CA GLY A 93 -13.76 22.15 3.96
C GLY A 93 -14.11 21.53 5.31
N GLU A 94 -15.14 22.04 5.98
CA GLU A 94 -15.66 21.52 7.24
C GLU A 94 -16.09 20.05 7.10
N LYS A 95 -16.84 19.73 6.03
CA LYS A 95 -17.22 18.35 5.73
C LYS A 95 -15.99 17.46 5.54
N MET A 96 -15.00 17.90 4.76
CA MET A 96 -13.76 17.15 4.55
C MET A 96 -13.04 16.84 5.87
N LEU A 97 -12.98 17.79 6.81
CA LEU A 97 -12.38 17.62 8.13
C LEU A 97 -13.22 16.74 9.06
N LEU A 98 -14.54 16.94 9.08
CA LEU A 98 -15.46 16.13 9.89
C LEU A 98 -15.35 14.65 9.52
N GLU A 99 -15.24 14.34 8.23
CA GLU A 99 -15.13 12.97 7.78
C GLU A 99 -13.73 12.34 8.00
N LEU A 100 -12.75 13.10 8.51
CA LEU A 100 -11.52 12.55 9.08
C LEU A 100 -11.68 12.21 10.55
N ASN A 101 -12.67 12.79 11.24
CA ASN A 101 -12.86 12.59 12.66
C ASN A 101 -13.19 11.12 12.96
N PRO A 102 -12.38 10.39 13.74
CA PRO A 102 -12.55 8.96 13.96
C PRO A 102 -13.76 8.62 14.83
N LEU A 103 -14.30 9.58 15.58
CA LEU A 103 -15.41 9.38 16.52
C LEU A 103 -16.73 9.91 15.98
N LEU A 104 -16.69 11.09 15.34
CA LEU A 104 -17.88 11.78 14.86
C LEU A 104 -18.30 11.37 13.45
N SER A 105 -17.49 10.54 12.77
CA SER A 105 -17.78 10.08 11.42
C SER A 105 -17.56 8.58 11.28
N ALA A 106 -18.10 8.00 10.21
CA ALA A 106 -17.84 6.63 9.81
C ALA A 106 -16.46 6.45 9.14
N ALA A 107 -15.45 7.24 9.51
CA ALA A 107 -14.13 7.22 8.90
C ALA A 107 -13.47 5.83 8.91
N LEU A 108 -13.49 5.14 10.05
CA LEU A 108 -12.82 3.84 10.22
C LEU A 108 -13.53 2.70 9.46
N PRO A 109 -14.88 2.55 9.50
CA PRO A 109 -15.58 1.61 8.64
C PRO A 109 -15.29 1.81 7.14
N HIS A 110 -15.34 3.06 6.67
CA HIS A 110 -15.03 3.36 5.27
C HIS A 110 -13.55 3.14 4.93
N ALA A 111 -12.64 3.32 5.90
CA ALA A 111 -11.23 2.95 5.76
C ALA A 111 -11.03 1.43 5.64
N ALA A 112 -11.87 0.64 6.32
CA ALA A 112 -11.83 -0.81 6.20
C ALA A 112 -12.20 -1.27 4.78
N ILE A 113 -13.21 -0.64 4.17
CA ILE A 113 -13.58 -0.89 2.77
C ILE A 113 -12.41 -0.58 1.83
N ALA A 114 -11.72 0.54 2.04
CA ALA A 114 -10.50 0.85 1.28
C ALA A 114 -9.42 -0.23 1.46
N GLY A 115 -9.27 -0.77 2.68
CA GLY A 115 -8.38 -1.89 2.98
C GLY A 115 -8.73 -3.17 2.22
N VAL A 116 -10.01 -3.47 2.05
CA VAL A 116 -10.46 -4.59 1.20
C VAL A 116 -10.06 -4.36 -0.26
N PHE A 117 -10.24 -3.13 -0.77
CA PHE A 117 -9.86 -2.79 -2.14
C PHE A 117 -8.35 -2.85 -2.36
N LEU A 118 -7.55 -2.43 -1.37
CA LEU A 118 -6.10 -2.61 -1.38
C LEU A 118 -5.72 -4.09 -1.44
N PHE A 119 -6.39 -4.95 -0.68
CA PHE A 119 -6.18 -6.40 -0.74
C PHE A 119 -6.51 -6.95 -2.14
N LEU A 120 -7.68 -6.61 -2.69
CA LEU A 120 -8.09 -7.06 -4.03
C LEU A 120 -7.12 -6.59 -5.11
N ALA A 121 -6.67 -5.34 -5.04
CA ALA A 121 -5.66 -4.79 -5.94
C ALA A 121 -4.34 -5.57 -5.84
N GLY A 122 -3.94 -5.98 -4.64
CA GLY A 122 -2.77 -6.84 -4.41
C GLY A 122 -2.90 -8.22 -5.04
N VAL A 123 -4.08 -8.85 -4.93
CA VAL A 123 -4.37 -10.14 -5.59
C VAL A 123 -4.33 -10.00 -7.11
N ILE A 124 -4.96 -8.96 -7.66
CA ILE A 124 -4.94 -8.66 -9.09
C ILE A 124 -3.51 -8.41 -9.58
N ALA A 125 -2.71 -7.65 -8.83
CA ALA A 125 -1.30 -7.42 -9.14
C ALA A 125 -0.52 -8.74 -9.22
N GLY A 126 -0.70 -9.63 -8.23
CA GLY A 126 -0.08 -10.95 -8.23
C GLY A 126 -0.51 -11.83 -9.41
N TYR A 127 -1.81 -11.79 -9.76
CA TYR A 127 -2.35 -12.48 -10.93
C TYR A 127 -1.68 -12.00 -12.23
N TYR A 128 -1.60 -10.69 -12.45
CA TYR A 128 -1.00 -10.12 -13.66
C TYR A 128 0.53 -10.30 -13.72
N ASP A 129 1.23 -10.25 -12.58
CA ASP A 129 2.65 -10.60 -12.53
C ASP A 129 2.86 -12.07 -12.95
N ASN A 130 2.01 -13.00 -12.47
CA ASN A 130 2.06 -14.40 -12.86
C ASN A 130 1.69 -14.62 -14.34
N LEU A 131 0.67 -13.93 -14.83
CA LEU A 131 0.21 -13.99 -16.22
C LEU A 131 1.29 -13.51 -17.20
N SER A 132 2.00 -12.44 -16.83
CA SER A 132 3.12 -11.88 -17.60
C SER A 132 4.25 -12.89 -17.78
N ILE A 133 4.59 -13.62 -16.71
CA ILE A 133 5.60 -14.69 -16.72
C ILE A 133 5.10 -15.87 -17.56
N TYR A 134 3.89 -16.38 -17.27
CA TYR A 134 3.32 -17.57 -17.89
C TYR A 134 3.20 -17.44 -19.42
N HIS A 135 2.68 -16.31 -19.92
CA HIS A 135 2.52 -16.09 -21.36
C HIS A 135 3.75 -15.52 -22.06
N ARG A 136 4.85 -15.31 -21.32
CA ARG A 136 6.07 -14.66 -21.80
C ARG A 136 5.76 -13.34 -22.51
N ILE A 137 4.89 -12.52 -21.91
CA ILE A 137 4.44 -11.24 -22.47
C ILE A 137 5.63 -10.36 -22.90
N PRO A 138 6.73 -10.22 -22.11
CA PRO A 138 7.89 -9.44 -22.51
C PRO A 138 8.53 -9.95 -23.81
N ASP A 139 8.68 -11.26 -23.98
CA ASP A 139 9.28 -11.85 -25.18
C ASP A 139 8.42 -11.60 -26.42
N ARG A 140 7.09 -11.58 -26.26
CA ARG A 140 6.16 -11.22 -27.33
C ARG A 140 6.30 -9.75 -27.72
N ILE A 141 6.35 -8.85 -26.74
CA ILE A 141 6.52 -7.40 -26.96
C ILE A 141 7.81 -7.10 -27.73
N ARG A 142 8.93 -7.76 -27.37
CA ARG A 142 10.22 -7.62 -28.07
C ARG A 142 10.16 -8.02 -29.54
N LYS A 143 9.18 -8.83 -29.95
CA LYS A 143 9.02 -9.33 -31.32
C LYS A 143 7.99 -8.56 -32.14
N VAL A 144 7.22 -7.63 -31.54
CA VAL A 144 6.16 -6.89 -32.26
C VAL A 144 6.77 -5.99 -33.36
N PRO A 145 6.50 -6.27 -34.66
CA PRO A 145 7.18 -5.58 -35.76
C PRO A 145 6.87 -4.08 -35.82
N TRP A 146 5.61 -3.70 -35.63
CA TRP A 146 5.18 -2.30 -35.64
C TRP A 146 5.79 -1.49 -34.49
N LEU A 147 5.90 -2.08 -33.30
CA LEU A 147 6.45 -1.43 -32.12
C LEU A 147 7.95 -1.15 -32.32
N ARG A 148 8.68 -2.13 -32.87
CA ARG A 148 10.10 -1.96 -33.25
C ARG A 148 10.28 -0.93 -34.35
N LYS A 149 9.36 -0.87 -35.33
CA LYS A 149 9.39 0.12 -36.42
C LYS A 149 9.16 1.55 -35.90
N ARG A 150 8.30 1.74 -34.89
CA ARG A 150 8.02 3.08 -34.32
C ARG A 150 9.03 3.55 -33.27
N LEU A 151 9.39 2.68 -32.32
CA LEU A 151 10.24 3.08 -31.18
C LEU A 151 11.73 2.80 -31.40
N GLY A 152 12.06 1.92 -32.35
CA GLY A 152 13.39 1.33 -32.49
C GLY A 152 13.58 0.12 -31.58
N VAL A 153 14.47 -0.80 -31.97
CA VAL A 153 14.72 -2.07 -31.29
C VAL A 153 15.11 -1.88 -29.82
N VAL A 154 16.01 -0.93 -29.55
CA VAL A 154 16.52 -0.65 -28.20
C VAL A 154 15.40 -0.18 -27.26
N ARG A 155 14.55 0.74 -27.70
CA ARG A 155 13.44 1.26 -26.88
C ARG A 155 12.33 0.23 -26.71
N ALA A 156 12.02 -0.56 -27.74
CA ALA A 156 11.07 -1.66 -27.64
C ALA A 156 11.52 -2.72 -26.63
N ASN A 157 12.82 -3.04 -26.58
CA ASN A 157 13.38 -3.94 -25.58
C ASN A 157 13.31 -3.35 -24.16
N LYS A 158 13.68 -2.07 -23.98
CA LYS A 158 13.53 -1.38 -22.68
C LYS A 158 12.07 -1.36 -22.20
N LEU A 159 11.12 -1.14 -23.10
CA LEU A 159 9.69 -1.17 -22.78
C LEU A 159 9.25 -2.57 -22.35
N ALA A 160 9.71 -3.62 -23.04
CA ALA A 160 9.44 -5.00 -22.65
C ALA A 160 10.04 -5.33 -21.27
N ASP A 161 11.26 -4.87 -20.98
CA ASP A 161 11.91 -5.03 -19.67
C ASP A 161 11.13 -4.30 -18.57
N TYR A 162 10.66 -3.09 -18.86
CA TYR A 162 9.84 -2.31 -17.94
C TYR A 162 8.51 -3.01 -17.64
N LEU A 163 7.78 -3.42 -18.67
CA LEU A 163 6.52 -4.15 -18.53
C LEU A 163 6.75 -5.45 -17.76
N SER A 164 7.79 -6.22 -18.10
CA SER A 164 8.13 -7.46 -17.38
C SER A 164 8.24 -7.28 -15.85
N LYS A 165 8.73 -6.12 -15.40
CA LYS A 165 8.94 -5.82 -13.98
C LYS A 165 7.74 -5.14 -13.33
N ASN A 166 6.85 -4.53 -14.12
CA ASN A 166 5.81 -3.62 -13.63
C ASN A 166 4.37 -3.99 -14.04
N THR A 167 4.13 -5.04 -14.84
CA THR A 167 2.76 -5.40 -15.31
C THR A 167 1.77 -5.53 -14.15
N GLY A 168 2.10 -6.27 -13.09
CA GLY A 168 1.22 -6.38 -11.93
C GLY A 168 1.06 -5.07 -11.16
N ALA A 169 2.08 -4.19 -11.15
CA ALA A 169 1.98 -2.90 -10.47
C ALA A 169 1.03 -1.97 -11.22
N LEU A 170 1.18 -1.92 -12.55
CA LEU A 170 0.32 -1.17 -13.45
C LEU A 170 -1.13 -1.64 -13.33
N ALA A 171 -1.36 -2.95 -13.44
CA ALA A 171 -2.70 -3.52 -13.31
C ALA A 171 -3.29 -3.26 -11.93
N GLY A 172 -2.55 -3.57 -10.85
CA GLY A 172 -3.01 -3.36 -9.48
C GLY A 172 -3.39 -1.91 -9.21
N ASN A 173 -2.54 -0.95 -9.58
CA ASN A 173 -2.81 0.48 -9.40
C ASN A 173 -3.99 0.96 -10.24
N PHE A 174 -4.10 0.50 -11.49
CA PHE A 174 -5.21 0.83 -12.36
C PHE A 174 -6.54 0.35 -11.79
N PHE A 175 -6.64 -0.94 -11.45
CA PHE A 175 -7.85 -1.52 -10.88
C PHE A 175 -8.17 -0.92 -9.50
N PHE A 176 -7.15 -0.61 -8.70
CA PHE A 176 -7.35 0.11 -7.45
C PHE A 176 -7.99 1.48 -7.67
N GLY A 177 -7.45 2.28 -8.59
CA GLY A 177 -8.03 3.57 -8.96
C GLY A 177 -9.45 3.47 -9.54
N CYS A 178 -9.74 2.40 -10.29
CA CYS A 178 -11.09 2.10 -10.76
C CYS A 178 -12.04 1.80 -9.59
N MET A 179 -11.64 0.92 -8.66
CA MET A 179 -12.44 0.56 -7.49
C MET A 179 -12.74 1.78 -6.61
N LEU A 180 -11.72 2.60 -6.31
CA LEU A 180 -11.89 3.86 -5.57
C LEU A 180 -12.84 4.82 -6.29
N GLY A 181 -12.68 4.98 -7.61
CA GLY A 181 -13.51 5.88 -8.40
C GLY A 181 -14.95 5.41 -8.60
N SER A 182 -15.22 4.10 -8.48
CA SER A 182 -16.57 3.53 -8.60
C SER A 182 -17.30 3.37 -7.27
N ALA A 183 -16.61 3.51 -6.14
CA ALA A 183 -17.17 3.18 -4.83
C ALA A 183 -18.40 4.00 -4.45
N GLY A 184 -18.34 5.33 -4.61
CA GLY A 184 -19.48 6.20 -4.34
C GLY A 184 -20.67 5.90 -5.26
N PHE A 185 -20.41 5.50 -6.51
CA PHE A 185 -21.48 5.08 -7.45
C PHE A 185 -22.12 3.76 -7.03
N ILE A 186 -21.34 2.80 -6.54
CA ILE A 186 -21.86 1.54 -5.99
C ILE A 186 -22.70 1.81 -4.73
N GLY A 187 -22.25 2.71 -3.85
CA GLY A 187 -23.03 3.16 -2.69
C GLY A 187 -24.38 3.74 -3.08
N LEU A 188 -24.41 4.61 -4.08
CA LEU A 188 -25.64 5.20 -4.62
C LEU A 188 -26.62 4.15 -5.14
N ILE A 189 -26.16 3.16 -5.90
CA ILE A 189 -27.02 2.08 -6.43
C ILE A 189 -27.61 1.23 -5.31
N LEU A 190 -26.82 0.93 -4.28
CA LEU A 190 -27.24 0.08 -3.16
C LEU A 190 -28.06 0.84 -2.11
N GLY A 191 -28.26 2.15 -2.27
CA GLY A 191 -28.94 3.00 -1.28
C GLY A 191 -28.20 3.09 0.05
N LEU A 192 -26.92 2.71 0.09
CA LEU A 192 -26.08 2.73 1.29
C LEU A 192 -25.12 3.92 1.20
N PRO A 193 -24.86 4.65 2.31
CA PRO A 193 -23.89 5.75 2.33
C PRO A 193 -22.46 5.22 2.32
N ILE A 194 -22.11 4.39 1.32
CA ILE A 194 -20.78 3.78 1.17
C ILE A 194 -19.85 4.82 0.57
N ASP A 195 -18.89 5.24 1.37
CA ASP A 195 -17.76 6.04 0.93
C ASP A 195 -16.42 5.32 1.17
N ILE A 196 -15.32 5.86 0.64
CA ILE A 196 -14.00 5.28 0.84
C ILE A 196 -13.01 6.28 1.42
N ARG A 197 -12.37 5.85 2.50
CA ARG A 197 -11.30 6.60 3.17
C ARG A 197 -9.98 5.92 2.93
N HIS A 198 -9.25 6.40 1.92
CA HIS A 198 -7.87 5.99 1.70
C HIS A 198 -6.92 7.05 2.28
N ILE A 199 -5.86 6.64 2.98
CA ILE A 199 -4.97 7.54 3.71
C ILE A 199 -4.42 8.70 2.86
N THR A 200 -4.07 8.48 1.59
CA THR A 200 -3.55 9.55 0.73
C THR A 200 -4.63 10.58 0.35
N PHE A 201 -5.88 10.14 0.16
CA PHE A 201 -7.00 11.06 -0.05
C PHE A 201 -7.38 11.77 1.25
N ALA A 202 -7.32 11.07 2.38
CA ALA A 202 -7.53 11.67 3.69
C ALA A 202 -6.52 12.78 3.97
N ALA A 203 -5.25 12.56 3.63
CA ALA A 203 -4.19 13.58 3.74
C ALA A 203 -4.43 14.78 2.82
N ALA A 204 -4.83 14.55 1.56
CA ALA A 204 -5.17 15.64 0.65
C ALA A 204 -6.41 16.43 1.14
N ASN A 205 -7.45 15.73 1.61
CA ASN A 205 -8.65 16.36 2.17
C ASN A 205 -8.34 17.18 3.42
N MET A 206 -7.41 16.71 4.28
CA MET A 206 -6.92 17.48 5.41
C MET A 206 -6.27 18.80 4.95
N ALA A 207 -5.41 18.75 3.92
CA ALA A 207 -4.79 19.95 3.37
C ALA A 207 -5.82 20.93 2.79
N TYR A 208 -6.78 20.44 2.01
CA TYR A 208 -7.86 21.28 1.45
C TYR A 208 -8.77 21.85 2.53
N GLY A 209 -9.10 21.07 3.56
CA GLY A 209 -9.89 21.53 4.70
C GLY A 209 -9.18 22.63 5.47
N ILE A 210 -7.89 22.45 5.79
CA ILE A 210 -7.09 23.50 6.46
C ILE A 210 -7.04 24.77 5.61
N GLN A 211 -6.83 24.65 4.29
CA GLN A 211 -6.81 25.81 3.38
C GLN A 211 -8.17 26.51 3.29
N ALA A 212 -9.28 25.77 3.29
CA ALA A 212 -10.62 26.32 3.22
C ALA A 212 -10.96 27.19 4.45
N HIS A 213 -10.34 26.89 5.59
CA HIS A 213 -10.36 27.73 6.80
C HIS A 213 -9.22 28.74 6.84
N GLU A 214 -8.52 28.97 5.72
CA GLU A 214 -7.40 29.92 5.60
C GLU A 214 -6.31 29.72 6.67
N PHE A 215 -6.05 28.45 7.04
CA PHE A 215 -5.13 28.07 8.12
C PHE A 215 -5.50 28.62 9.52
N MET A 216 -6.75 29.06 9.72
CA MET A 216 -7.24 29.60 11.01
C MET A 216 -7.76 28.53 11.98
N LEU A 217 -7.64 27.24 11.64
CA LEU A 217 -8.02 26.15 12.54
C LEU A 217 -7.15 26.14 13.80
N SER A 218 -7.76 25.78 14.93
CA SER A 218 -7.05 25.56 16.17
C SER A 218 -6.08 24.38 16.05
N GLY A 219 -4.99 24.43 16.83
CA GLY A 219 -4.03 23.31 16.88
C GLY A 219 -4.68 21.97 17.29
N PHE A 220 -5.77 22.02 18.05
CA PHE A 220 -6.54 20.85 18.44
C PHE A 220 -7.30 20.23 17.25
N GLU A 221 -7.94 21.05 16.41
CA GLU A 221 -8.64 20.56 15.20
C GLU A 221 -7.68 19.94 14.20
N VAL A 222 -6.52 20.57 13.99
CA VAL A 222 -5.45 20.03 13.14
C VAL A 222 -4.93 18.70 13.72
N ALA A 223 -4.77 18.60 15.04
CA ALA A 223 -4.37 17.37 15.70
C ALA A 223 -5.40 16.24 15.54
N ILE A 224 -6.70 16.53 15.68
CA ILE A 224 -7.77 15.56 15.44
C ILE A 224 -7.72 15.06 13.99
N ALA A 225 -7.61 15.97 13.02
CA ALA A 225 -7.53 15.60 11.61
C ALA A 225 -6.29 14.74 11.33
N ALA A 226 -5.13 15.08 11.90
CA ALA A 226 -3.90 14.29 11.77
C ALA A 226 -4.05 12.87 12.35
N VAL A 227 -4.64 12.76 13.56
CA VAL A 227 -4.95 11.46 14.18
C VAL A 227 -5.93 10.67 13.33
N GLY A 228 -6.95 11.33 12.76
CA GLY A 228 -7.89 10.75 11.82
C GLY A 228 -7.19 10.14 10.60
N VAL A 229 -6.34 10.90 9.91
CA VAL A 229 -5.54 10.43 8.77
C VAL A 229 -4.67 9.23 9.16
N PHE A 230 -4.01 9.29 10.32
CA PHE A 230 -3.18 8.20 10.82
C PHE A 230 -3.99 6.92 11.06
N LEU A 231 -5.13 7.02 11.76
CA LEU A 231 -6.00 5.87 12.05
C LEU A 231 -6.61 5.28 10.77
N ILE A 232 -7.01 6.11 9.81
CA ILE A 232 -7.46 5.66 8.47
C ILE A 232 -6.38 4.81 7.82
N GLY A 233 -5.12 5.25 7.84
CA GLY A 233 -4.00 4.47 7.30
C GLY A 233 -3.76 3.16 8.03
N MET A 234 -3.82 3.16 9.36
CA MET A 234 -3.70 1.94 10.15
C MET A 234 -4.79 0.92 9.79
N VAL A 235 -6.03 1.38 9.61
CA VAL A 235 -7.14 0.50 9.21
C VAL A 235 -6.98 0.00 7.77
N ASN A 236 -6.62 0.89 6.82
CA ASN A 236 -6.35 0.52 5.43
C ASN A 236 -5.32 -0.64 5.38
N LEU A 237 -4.20 -0.49 6.09
CA LEU A 237 -3.15 -1.50 6.17
C LEU A 237 -3.59 -2.76 6.90
N GLY A 238 -4.16 -2.60 8.09
CA GLY A 238 -4.51 -3.70 8.97
C GLY A 238 -5.49 -4.66 8.30
N VAL A 239 -6.52 -4.12 7.65
CA VAL A 239 -7.51 -4.92 6.92
C VAL A 239 -6.88 -5.58 5.69
N SER A 240 -6.15 -4.83 4.87
CA SER A 240 -5.52 -5.36 3.66
C SER A 240 -4.52 -6.48 3.96
N PHE A 241 -3.63 -6.24 4.92
CA PHE A 241 -2.63 -7.20 5.35
C PHE A 241 -3.26 -8.45 5.95
N SER A 242 -4.26 -8.30 6.83
CA SER A 242 -4.94 -9.44 7.45
C SER A 242 -5.59 -10.34 6.41
N LEU A 243 -6.33 -9.76 5.45
CA LEU A 243 -6.95 -10.51 4.37
C LEU A 243 -5.91 -11.23 3.50
N ALA A 244 -4.82 -10.54 3.13
CA ALA A 244 -3.73 -11.13 2.36
C ALA A 244 -3.07 -12.30 3.10
N PHE A 245 -2.79 -12.13 4.40
CA PHE A 245 -2.15 -13.13 5.23
C PHE A 245 -3.02 -14.37 5.40
N PHE A 246 -4.29 -14.21 5.77
CA PHE A 246 -5.20 -15.35 5.90
C PHE A 246 -5.43 -16.06 4.57
N THR A 247 -5.53 -15.32 3.46
CA THR A 247 -5.66 -15.92 2.13
C THR A 247 -4.43 -16.72 1.75
N ALA A 248 -3.22 -16.19 2.02
CA ALA A 248 -1.97 -16.87 1.73
C ALA A 248 -1.77 -18.13 2.58
N LEU A 249 -2.12 -18.09 3.86
CA LEU A 249 -2.08 -19.28 4.73
C LEU A 249 -3.05 -20.36 4.26
N ARG A 250 -4.27 -19.96 3.88
CA ARG A 250 -5.28 -20.89 3.37
C ARG A 250 -4.87 -21.53 2.05
N ALA A 251 -4.24 -20.77 1.15
CA ALA A 251 -3.72 -21.28 -0.12
C ALA A 251 -2.61 -22.34 0.06
N ARG A 252 -1.96 -22.38 1.22
CA ARG A 252 -0.92 -23.35 1.59
C ARG A 252 -1.42 -24.50 2.47
N GLY A 253 -2.73 -24.60 2.68
CA GLY A 253 -3.32 -25.70 3.47
C GLY A 253 -3.10 -25.59 4.99
N VAL A 254 -2.67 -24.44 5.53
CA VAL A 254 -2.52 -24.25 6.98
C VAL A 254 -3.91 -24.25 7.64
N ARG A 255 -4.07 -25.04 8.71
CA ARG A 255 -5.36 -25.17 9.43
C ARG A 255 -5.78 -23.83 10.05
N ARG A 256 -7.08 -23.55 10.04
CA ARG A 256 -7.66 -22.28 10.55
C ARG A 256 -7.33 -22.00 12.03
N LEU A 257 -7.22 -23.04 12.85
CA LEU A 257 -6.86 -22.91 14.27
C LEU A 257 -5.39 -22.49 14.46
N GLU A 258 -4.50 -22.98 13.61
CA GLU A 258 -3.08 -22.66 13.63
C GLU A 258 -2.84 -21.22 13.12
N SER A 259 -3.60 -20.78 12.11
CA SER A 259 -3.52 -19.40 11.60
C SER A 259 -4.00 -18.36 12.61
N LEU A 260 -5.06 -18.65 13.37
CA LEU A 260 -5.55 -17.77 14.45
C LEU A 260 -4.60 -17.71 15.65
N SER A 261 -4.01 -18.85 16.04
CA SER A 261 -2.99 -18.92 17.09
C SER A 261 -1.74 -18.09 16.75
N LEU A 262 -1.29 -18.17 15.49
CA LEU A 262 -0.17 -17.38 14.98
C LEU A 262 -0.51 -15.88 14.97
N ALA A 263 -1.70 -15.51 14.49
CA ALA A 263 -2.19 -14.13 14.51
C ALA A 263 -2.22 -13.56 15.94
N GLY A 264 -2.71 -14.32 16.92
CA GLY A 264 -2.72 -13.92 18.33
C GLY A 264 -1.32 -13.68 18.92
N ARG A 265 -0.32 -14.47 18.52
CA ARG A 265 1.08 -14.27 18.93
C ARG A 265 1.70 -13.03 18.31
N ILE A 266 1.43 -12.78 17.03
CA ILE A 266 1.87 -11.57 16.32
C ILE A 266 1.25 -10.33 16.99
N PHE A 267 -0.05 -10.37 17.25
CA PHE A 267 -0.76 -9.29 17.94
C PHE A 267 -0.15 -9.02 19.32
N LYS A 268 0.12 -10.07 20.11
CA LYS A 268 0.79 -9.95 21.41
C LYS A 268 2.19 -9.32 21.31
N ARG A 269 2.97 -9.63 20.26
CA ARG A 269 4.31 -9.03 20.03
C ARG A 269 4.22 -7.57 19.60
N PHE A 270 3.23 -7.21 18.78
CA PHE A 270 2.97 -5.81 18.39
C PHE A 270 2.70 -4.92 19.61
N PHE A 271 1.88 -5.38 20.57
CA PHE A 271 1.61 -4.62 21.79
C PHE A 271 2.76 -4.64 22.80
N LYS A 272 3.59 -5.70 22.80
CA LYS A 272 4.71 -5.83 23.76
C LYS A 272 5.94 -5.03 23.34
N SER A 273 6.23 -4.95 22.05
CA SER A 273 7.40 -4.23 21.51
C SER A 273 7.03 -3.41 20.26
N PRO A 274 6.15 -2.38 20.37
CA PRO A 274 5.72 -1.60 19.22
C PRO A 274 6.91 -0.93 18.50
N GLY A 275 7.94 -0.51 19.26
CA GLY A 275 9.13 0.13 18.71
C GLY A 275 9.92 -0.71 17.70
N GLU A 276 9.91 -2.04 17.79
CA GLU A 276 10.60 -2.93 16.83
C GLU A 276 9.99 -2.85 15.42
N PHE A 277 8.68 -2.56 15.34
CA PHE A 277 7.94 -2.43 14.08
C PHE A 277 8.23 -1.11 13.37
N PHE A 278 8.66 -0.08 14.09
CA PHE A 278 8.95 1.24 13.54
C PHE A 278 10.46 1.53 13.42
N TYR A 279 11.29 0.99 14.31
CA TYR A 279 12.72 1.29 14.38
C TYR A 279 13.60 0.03 14.19
N PRO A 280 14.80 0.16 13.56
CA PRO A 280 15.76 -0.93 13.50
C PRO A 280 16.25 -1.33 14.90
N PRO A 281 16.50 -2.64 15.16
CA PRO A 281 17.08 -3.07 16.42
C PRO A 281 18.44 -2.40 16.62
N LYS A 282 18.72 -1.95 17.86
CA LYS A 282 19.92 -1.14 18.17
C LYS A 282 21.24 -1.89 18.06
N GLU A 283 21.26 -3.19 17.79
CA GLU A 283 22.50 -3.98 17.70
C GLU A 283 22.42 -5.00 16.55
N ALA A 284 22.83 -4.58 15.35
CA ALA A 284 23.23 -5.50 14.27
C ALA A 284 24.37 -4.91 13.44
N GLY A 285 25.24 -4.12 14.09
CA GLY A 285 26.46 -3.55 13.50
C GLY A 285 27.71 -4.40 13.69
N ALA A 286 27.65 -5.54 14.39
CA ALA A 286 28.85 -6.33 14.69
C ALA A 286 28.52 -7.81 14.89
N ALA A 287 28.31 -8.57 13.80
CA ALA A 287 28.55 -10.03 13.73
C ALA A 287 28.12 -10.62 12.37
N VAL A 288 28.55 -10.03 11.25
CA VAL A 288 28.58 -10.76 9.96
C VAL A 288 29.92 -10.45 9.29
N SER A 289 31.00 -10.90 9.91
CA SER A 289 32.30 -11.00 9.26
C SER A 289 32.98 -12.27 9.77
N ASN A 290 33.25 -13.17 8.83
CA ASN A 290 34.14 -14.33 8.91
C ASN A 290 33.64 -15.59 9.65
N ALA A 291 33.03 -16.50 8.88
CA ALA A 291 33.31 -17.93 8.98
C ALA A 291 32.85 -18.67 7.70
N VAL A 292 33.52 -18.42 6.57
CA VAL A 292 33.59 -19.42 5.49
C VAL A 292 34.96 -20.07 5.62
N SER A 293 35.02 -21.21 6.30
CA SER A 293 36.19 -22.09 6.28
C SER A 293 36.11 -22.94 5.00
N PRO A 294 37.17 -23.01 4.18
CA PRO A 294 37.14 -23.77 2.94
C PRO A 294 37.13 -25.27 3.23
N ALA A 295 36.25 -25.99 2.52
CA ALA A 295 36.15 -27.44 2.55
C ALA A 295 37.46 -28.09 2.11
N LYS A 296 37.92 -29.08 2.89
CA LYS A 296 39.03 -29.97 2.51
C LYS A 296 38.61 -30.81 1.29
N THR A 297 39.36 -30.69 0.22
CA THR A 297 39.34 -31.61 -0.92
C THR A 297 39.96 -32.94 -0.47
N GLU A 298 39.19 -34.02 -0.48
CA GLU A 298 39.72 -35.38 -0.49
C GLU A 298 40.09 -35.73 -1.94
N SER A 299 41.36 -36.05 -2.19
CA SER A 299 41.81 -36.74 -3.41
C SER A 299 42.14 -38.20 -3.06
N LYS A 300 41.55 -39.12 -3.82
CA LYS A 300 42.18 -40.41 -4.13
C LYS A 300 43.05 -40.24 -5.36
#